data_AF-A0A537ETK8-F1
#
_entry.id   AF-A0A537ETK8-F1
#
_cell.length_a   1.000
_cell.length_b   1.000
_cell.length_c   1.000
_cell.angle_alpha   90.00
_cell.angle_beta   90.00
_cell.angle_gamma   90.00
#
_symmetry.space_group_name_H-M   'P 1'
#
loop_
_entity.id
_entity.type
_entity.pdbx_description
1 polymer ?
#
loop_
_entity_poly.entity_id
_entity_poly.type
_entity_poly.pdbx_seq_one_letter_code
_entity_poly.pdbx_strand_id
1 'polypeptide(L)'
;MDAEGSEAELRQNSQKPFKERILQSSRSKQSRIVLAIDVHDGRPRELTDQAIGLFEQTRQSICSVKFGRQTILSIGPERTSELLSKIRRYGFTTVIDDKLNDIDETNAAITRAYINIGFDAITVNPFVGWKGGLEST
;
A
#
# COMPACT_ATOMS: atom_id res chain seq x y z
N MET A 1 26.22 -2.00 7.71
CA MET A 1 25.71 -2.34 6.37
C MET A 1 25.68 -1.05 5.59
N ASP A 2 26.38 -1.02 4.47
CA ASP A 2 26.58 0.20 3.68
C ASP A 2 25.30 0.50 2.88
N ALA A 3 25.04 1.78 2.58
CA ALA A 3 23.79 2.23 1.98
C ALA A 3 23.46 1.50 0.65
N GLU A 4 24.47 1.17 -0.14
CA GLU A 4 24.31 0.42 -1.40
C GLU A 4 23.84 -1.03 -1.18
N GLY A 5 24.30 -1.69 -0.12
CA GLY A 5 23.86 -3.05 0.23
C GLY A 5 22.40 -3.09 0.69
N SER A 6 21.95 -2.04 1.40
CA SER A 6 20.55 -1.90 1.83
C SER A 6 19.61 -1.64 0.65
N GLU A 7 20.03 -0.88 -0.37
CA GLU A 7 19.19 -0.61 -1.55
C GLU A 7 19.06 -1.82 -2.48
N ALA A 8 20.14 -2.59 -2.66
CA ALA A 8 20.12 -3.82 -3.45
C ALA A 8 19.18 -4.88 -2.85
N GLU A 9 19.20 -5.05 -1.53
CA GLU A 9 18.27 -5.94 -0.81
C GLU A 9 16.82 -5.46 -0.91
N LEU A 10 16.56 -4.15 -0.81
CA LEU A 10 15.21 -3.59 -0.97
C LEU A 10 14.68 -3.83 -2.40
N ARG A 11 15.52 -3.68 -3.42
CA ARG A 11 15.17 -3.98 -4.82
C ARG A 11 14.85 -5.44 -5.02
N GLN A 12 15.69 -6.37 -4.55
CA GLN A 12 15.39 -7.81 -4.62
C GLN A 12 14.13 -8.16 -3.84
N ASN A 13 13.94 -7.59 -2.65
CA ASN A 13 12.76 -7.83 -1.85
C ASN A 13 11.48 -7.35 -2.56
N SER A 14 11.54 -6.24 -3.29
CA SER A 14 10.38 -5.71 -4.04
C SER A 14 9.90 -6.61 -5.18
N GLN A 15 10.76 -7.50 -5.69
CA GLN A 15 10.40 -8.47 -6.73
C GLN A 15 9.73 -9.74 -6.19
N LYS A 16 9.75 -9.96 -4.87
CA LYS A 16 9.08 -11.12 -4.27
C LYS A 16 7.55 -10.97 -4.29
N PRO A 17 6.81 -12.09 -4.34
CA PRO A 17 5.36 -12.08 -4.20
C PRO A 17 4.92 -11.35 -2.93
N PHE A 18 3.79 -10.63 -2.99
CA PHE A 18 3.24 -9.88 -1.84
C PHE A 18 3.18 -10.71 -0.56
N LYS A 19 2.73 -11.96 -0.65
CA LYS A 19 2.63 -12.91 0.46
C LYS A 19 3.96 -13.10 1.19
N GLU A 20 5.05 -13.23 0.45
CA GLU A 20 6.39 -13.41 1.04
C GLU A 20 6.86 -12.13 1.71
N ARG A 21 6.67 -10.98 1.05
CA ARG A 21 7.07 -9.67 1.58
C ARG A 21 6.37 -9.34 2.90
N ILE A 22 5.05 -9.52 2.98
CA ILE A 22 4.29 -9.25 4.20
C ILE A 22 4.63 -10.25 5.32
N LEU A 23 4.88 -11.52 4.98
CA LEU A 23 5.30 -12.53 5.95
C LEU A 23 6.70 -12.24 6.51
N GLN A 24 7.63 -11.84 5.64
CA GLN A 24 8.97 -11.41 6.04
C GLN A 24 8.90 -10.21 6.99
N SER A 25 8.11 -9.18 6.65
CA SER A 25 7.89 -8.01 7.51
C SER A 25 7.26 -8.40 8.85
N SER A 26 6.26 -9.28 8.85
CA SER A 26 5.62 -9.75 10.07
C SER A 26 6.59 -10.47 11.01
N ARG A 27 7.46 -11.32 10.45
CA ARG A 27 8.47 -12.06 11.21
C ARG A 27 9.56 -11.15 11.75
N SER A 28 10.11 -10.26 10.92
CA SER A 28 11.21 -9.37 11.33
C SER A 28 10.76 -8.34 12.37
N LYS A 29 9.51 -7.88 12.30
CA LYS A 29 8.91 -6.95 13.27
C LYS A 29 8.26 -7.64 14.47
N GLN A 30 8.19 -8.96 14.47
CA GLN A 30 7.41 -9.75 15.43
C GLN A 30 5.98 -9.20 15.64
N SER A 31 5.37 -8.73 14.54
CA SER A 31 4.06 -8.07 14.57
C SER A 31 3.16 -8.57 13.46
N ARG A 32 1.86 -8.60 13.73
CA ARG A 32 0.80 -8.85 12.75
C ARG A 32 -0.13 -7.65 12.58
N ILE A 33 0.25 -6.50 13.16
CA ILE A 33 -0.57 -5.30 13.13
C ILE A 33 -0.37 -4.61 11.78
N VAL A 34 -1.49 -4.32 11.10
CA VAL A 34 -1.53 -3.49 9.90
C VAL A 34 -2.04 -2.12 10.30
N LEU A 35 -1.24 -1.07 10.10
CA LEU A 35 -1.68 0.30 10.35
C LEU A 35 -2.72 0.70 9.31
N ALA A 36 -3.89 1.16 9.73
CA ALA A 36 -4.84 1.82 8.85
C ALA A 36 -4.59 3.34 8.88
N ILE A 37 -4.39 3.95 7.71
CA ILE A 37 -4.26 5.42 7.55
C ILE A 37 -5.52 5.94 6.85
N ASP A 38 -6.40 6.52 7.67
CA ASP A 38 -7.72 7.06 7.28
C ASP A 38 -7.83 8.56 7.65
N VAL A 39 -6.81 9.35 7.29
CA VAL A 39 -6.78 10.81 7.56
C VAL A 39 -7.74 11.56 6.63
N HIS A 40 -8.38 12.59 7.16
CA HIS A 40 -9.42 13.37 6.49
C HIS A 40 -9.45 14.82 7.04
N ASP A 41 -10.31 15.67 6.48
CA ASP A 41 -10.56 17.05 6.91
C ASP A 41 -9.31 17.95 6.95
N GLY A 42 -8.49 17.90 5.88
CA GLY A 42 -7.29 18.71 5.76
C GLY A 42 -6.88 18.95 4.32
N ARG A 43 -5.96 19.89 4.10
CA ARG A 43 -5.36 20.11 2.78
C ARG A 43 -4.47 18.91 2.41
N PRO A 44 -4.27 18.62 1.11
CA PRO A 44 -3.49 17.45 0.67
C PRO A 44 -2.11 17.31 1.37
N ARG A 45 -1.41 18.44 1.57
CA ARG A 45 -0.13 18.46 2.28
C ARG A 45 -0.26 18.09 3.76
N GLU A 46 -1.25 18.63 4.46
CA GLU A 46 -1.49 18.37 5.89
C GLU A 46 -1.84 16.90 6.11
N LEU A 47 -2.67 16.32 5.25
CA LEU A 47 -3.02 14.91 5.29
C LEU A 47 -1.80 14.02 5.02
N THR A 48 -0.94 14.42 4.08
CA THR A 48 0.32 13.70 3.82
C THR A 48 1.23 13.74 5.05
N ASP A 49 1.39 14.90 5.67
CA ASP A 49 2.24 15.07 6.87
C ASP A 49 1.68 14.26 8.06
N GLN A 50 0.36 14.24 8.25
CA GLN A 50 -0.30 13.40 9.27
C GLN A 50 -0.08 11.91 9.00
N ALA A 51 -0.25 11.45 7.76
CA ALA A 51 -0.02 10.06 7.37
C ALA A 51 1.43 9.63 7.63
N ILE A 52 2.41 10.48 7.29
CA ILE A 52 3.82 10.26 7.59
C ILE A 52 4.04 10.19 9.11
N GLY A 53 3.46 11.12 9.86
CA GLY A 53 3.57 11.16 11.32
C GLY A 53 3.06 9.88 11.97
N LEU A 54 1.88 9.40 11.58
CA LEU A 54 1.30 8.14 12.07
C LEU A 54 2.20 6.94 11.75
N PHE A 55 2.71 6.87 10.52
CA PHE A 55 3.63 5.81 10.13
C PHE A 55 4.91 5.82 10.96
N GLU A 56 5.59 6.96 11.09
CA GLU A 56 6.86 7.05 11.84
C GLU A 56 6.71 6.72 13.32
N GLN A 57 5.59 7.14 13.94
CA GLN A 57 5.32 6.85 15.35
C GLN A 57 5.02 5.38 15.61
N THR A 58 4.52 4.64 14.62
CA THR A 58 4.02 3.26 14.79
C THR A 58 4.87 2.19 14.10
N ARG A 59 5.79 2.55 13.19
CA ARG A 59 6.58 1.62 12.34
C ARG A 59 7.43 0.58 13.09
N GLN A 60 7.59 0.70 14.40
CA GLN A 60 8.28 -0.31 15.21
C GLN A 60 7.34 -1.46 15.64
N SER A 61 6.03 -1.23 15.62
CA SER A 61 5.02 -2.15 16.15
C SER A 61 4.08 -2.73 15.08
N ILE A 62 4.25 -2.35 13.81
CA ILE A 62 3.41 -2.79 12.69
C ILE A 62 4.21 -3.61 11.68
N CYS A 63 3.52 -4.33 10.78
CA CYS A 63 4.14 -5.09 9.69
C CYS A 63 3.70 -4.65 8.28
N SER A 64 2.64 -3.85 8.15
CA SER A 64 2.13 -3.36 6.87
C SER A 64 1.29 -2.10 7.08
N VAL A 65 0.95 -1.40 5.99
CA VAL A 65 0.12 -0.20 6.00
C VAL A 65 -1.03 -0.36 5.02
N LYS A 66 -2.25 -0.02 5.45
CA LYS A 66 -3.46 0.01 4.65
C LYS A 66 -3.98 1.44 4.59
N PHE A 67 -4.36 1.90 3.40
CA PHE A 67 -4.90 3.25 3.20
C PHE A 67 -6.37 3.19 2.81
N GLY A 68 -7.20 4.06 3.39
CA GLY A 68 -8.55 4.28 2.90
C GLY A 68 -8.56 5.04 1.57
N ARG A 69 -9.53 4.72 0.71
CA ARG A 69 -9.71 5.41 -0.57
C ARG A 69 -9.91 6.92 -0.41
N GLN A 70 -10.67 7.33 0.60
CA GLN A 70 -10.93 8.74 0.92
C GLN A 70 -9.65 9.52 1.22
N THR A 71 -8.68 8.88 1.90
CA THR A 71 -7.36 9.44 2.17
C THR A 71 -6.62 9.71 0.86
N ILE A 72 -6.58 8.73 -0.04
CA ILE A 72 -5.82 8.82 -1.29
C ILE A 72 -6.43 9.85 -2.23
N LEU A 73 -7.76 9.90 -2.32
CA LEU A 73 -8.47 10.92 -3.10
C LEU A 73 -8.16 12.34 -2.59
N SER A 74 -8.04 12.51 -1.26
CA SER A 74 -7.77 13.81 -0.65
C SER A 74 -6.29 14.23 -0.78
N ILE A 75 -5.37 13.27 -0.78
CA ILE A 75 -3.92 13.51 -0.91
C ILE A 75 -3.50 13.74 -2.37
N GLY A 76 -4.12 13.03 -3.30
CA GLY A 76 -3.76 13.03 -4.71
C GLY A 76 -2.66 12.01 -5.07
N PRO A 77 -2.54 11.63 -6.35
CA PRO A 77 -1.68 10.51 -6.78
C PRO A 77 -0.18 10.79 -6.64
N GLU A 78 0.30 12.00 -6.91
CA GLU A 78 1.73 12.33 -6.84
C GLU A 78 2.24 12.21 -5.40
N ARG A 79 1.55 12.86 -4.45
CA ARG A 79 1.88 12.79 -3.03
C ARG A 79 1.71 11.39 -2.45
N THR A 80 0.70 10.66 -2.94
CA THR A 80 0.54 9.25 -2.57
C THR A 80 1.75 8.45 -3.02
N SER A 81 2.24 8.62 -4.25
CA SER A 81 3.42 7.91 -4.74
C SER A 81 4.68 8.20 -3.93
N GLU A 82 4.90 9.47 -3.54
CA GLU A 82 5.99 9.88 -2.65
C GLU A 82 5.87 9.20 -1.26
N LEU A 83 4.67 9.19 -0.68
CA LEU A 83 4.38 8.55 0.60
C LEU A 83 4.63 7.05 0.56
N LEU A 84 4.12 6.35 -0.46
CA LEU A 84 4.32 4.90 -0.62
C LEU A 84 5.79 4.57 -0.83
N SER A 85 6.51 5.39 -1.61
CA SER A 85 7.96 5.25 -1.80
C SER A 85 8.71 5.40 -0.48
N LYS A 86 8.32 6.35 0.38
CA LYS A 86 8.89 6.49 1.73
C LYS A 86 8.63 5.24 2.57
N ILE A 87 7.41 4.74 2.62
CA ILE A 87 7.03 3.53 3.39
C ILE A 87 7.80 2.30 2.90
N ARG A 88 7.91 2.14 1.57
CA ARG A 88 8.62 1.04 0.91
C ARG A 88 10.11 1.00 1.26
N ARG A 89 10.77 2.15 1.43
CA ARG A 89 12.18 2.21 1.87
C ARG A 89 12.42 1.59 3.24
N TYR A 90 11.39 1.50 4.08
CA TYR A 90 11.44 0.81 5.36
C TYR A 90 11.02 -0.67 5.29
N GLY A 91 10.84 -1.22 4.08
CA GLY A 91 10.50 -2.62 3.85
C GLY A 91 9.04 -2.99 4.08
N PHE A 92 8.15 -2.01 4.22
CA PHE A 92 6.72 -2.24 4.42
C PHE A 92 5.99 -2.46 3.10
N THR A 93 5.01 -3.37 3.13
CA THR A 93 4.01 -3.49 2.06
C THR A 93 2.84 -2.54 2.30
N THR A 94 2.19 -2.15 1.22
CA THR A 94 1.09 -1.18 1.22
C THR A 94 -0.16 -1.74 0.54
N VAL A 95 -1.32 -1.54 1.17
CA VAL A 95 -2.62 -2.01 0.69
C VAL A 95 -3.56 -0.84 0.49
N ILE A 96 -4.25 -0.76 -0.65
CA ILE A 96 -5.36 0.18 -0.83
C ILE A 96 -6.69 -0.50 -0.46
N ASP A 97 -7.41 0.12 0.47
CA ASP A 97 -8.71 -0.31 0.92
C ASP A 97 -9.83 0.29 0.05
N ASP A 98 -9.81 -0.04 -1.25
CA ASP A 98 -10.72 0.47 -2.29
C ASP A 98 -12.09 -0.21 -2.29
N LYS A 99 -12.14 -1.52 -1.96
CA LYS A 99 -13.32 -2.38 -2.11
C LYS A 99 -13.80 -2.42 -3.56
N LEU A 100 -12.86 -2.63 -4.49
CA LEU A 100 -13.07 -2.65 -5.93
C LEU A 100 -14.20 -3.61 -6.33
N ASN A 101 -15.15 -3.16 -7.14
CA ASN A 101 -16.39 -3.89 -7.41
C ASN A 101 -17.07 -3.53 -8.75
N ASP A 102 -16.32 -3.50 -9.84
CA ASP A 102 -16.83 -3.13 -11.17
C ASP A 102 -16.65 -4.28 -12.19
N ILE A 103 -16.94 -4.05 -13.46
CA ILE A 103 -16.68 -5.00 -14.56
C ILE A 103 -15.17 -5.11 -14.86
N ASP A 104 -14.76 -6.21 -15.51
CA ASP A 104 -13.37 -6.53 -15.87
C ASP A 104 -12.52 -5.34 -16.32
N GLU A 105 -12.95 -4.64 -17.36
CA GLU A 105 -12.15 -3.59 -17.99
C GLU A 105 -11.88 -2.45 -17.01
N THR A 106 -12.90 -2.06 -16.25
CA THR A 106 -12.83 -1.04 -15.20
C THR A 106 -11.94 -1.51 -14.05
N ASN A 107 -12.12 -2.74 -13.56
CA ASN A 107 -11.29 -3.30 -12.49
C ASN A 107 -9.81 -3.35 -12.90
N ALA A 108 -9.52 -3.75 -14.15
CA ALA A 108 -8.17 -3.80 -14.68
C ALA A 108 -7.56 -2.40 -14.80
N ALA A 109 -8.32 -1.40 -15.24
CA ALA A 109 -7.86 -0.02 -15.33
C ALA A 109 -7.54 0.57 -13.93
N ILE A 110 -8.43 0.39 -12.96
CA ILE A 110 -8.24 0.88 -11.58
C ILE A 110 -7.07 0.16 -10.90
N THR A 111 -6.97 -1.16 -11.07
CA THR A 111 -5.85 -1.95 -10.52
C THR A 111 -4.52 -1.48 -11.09
N ARG A 112 -4.42 -1.25 -12.40
CA ARG A 112 -3.21 -0.68 -13.02
C ARG A 112 -2.88 0.70 -12.46
N ALA A 113 -3.87 1.57 -12.27
CA ALA A 113 -3.65 2.90 -11.71
C ALA A 113 -3.04 2.81 -10.29
N TYR A 114 -3.59 1.99 -9.41
CA TYR A 114 -3.05 1.82 -8.04
C TYR A 114 -1.66 1.18 -8.01
N ILE A 115 -1.40 0.18 -8.85
CA ILE A 115 -0.07 -0.43 -8.97
C ILE A 115 0.94 0.60 -9.47
N ASN A 116 0.59 1.41 -10.47
CA ASN A 116 1.48 2.44 -11.01
C ASN A 116 1.79 3.55 -9.99
N ILE A 117 0.84 3.89 -9.11
CA ILE A 117 1.08 4.82 -8.00
C ILE A 117 2.07 4.21 -6.99
N GLY A 118 2.04 2.88 -6.80
CA GLY A 118 3.00 2.12 -6.01
C GLY A 118 2.42 1.21 -4.94
N PHE A 119 1.10 0.96 -4.94
CA PHE A 119 0.48 0.02 -4.02
C PHE A 119 0.87 -1.43 -4.32
N ASP A 120 0.93 -2.26 -3.28
CA ASP A 120 1.30 -3.68 -3.42
C ASP A 120 0.09 -4.62 -3.49
N ALA A 121 -1.07 -4.18 -3.00
CA ALA A 121 -2.31 -4.95 -3.02
C ALA A 121 -3.53 -4.02 -2.95
N ILE A 122 -4.68 -4.55 -3.39
CA ILE A 122 -5.99 -3.90 -3.36
C ILE A 122 -7.00 -4.81 -2.68
N THR A 123 -7.94 -4.22 -1.95
CA THR A 123 -9.12 -4.94 -1.45
C THR A 123 -10.21 -4.93 -2.52
N VAL A 124 -10.93 -6.05 -2.62
CA VAL A 124 -11.98 -6.26 -3.62
C VAL A 124 -13.27 -6.67 -2.94
N ASN A 125 -14.40 -6.29 -3.52
CA ASN A 125 -15.71 -6.78 -3.14
C ASN A 125 -16.26 -7.67 -4.29
N PRO A 126 -16.36 -8.99 -4.08
CA PRO A 126 -16.70 -9.97 -5.11
C PRO A 126 -18.19 -9.96 -5.54
N PHE A 127 -18.96 -8.93 -5.20
CA PHE A 127 -20.38 -8.86 -5.50
C PHE A 127 -20.70 -8.99 -7.00
N VAL A 128 -19.82 -8.46 -7.85
CA VAL A 128 -19.93 -8.55 -9.32
C VAL A 128 -19.72 -9.97 -9.88
N GLY A 129 -19.24 -10.91 -9.05
CA GLY A 129 -18.96 -12.29 -9.43
C GLY A 129 -17.48 -12.58 -9.63
N TRP A 130 -17.14 -13.88 -9.68
CA TRP A 130 -15.76 -14.34 -9.95
C TRP A 130 -15.37 -14.12 -11.41
N LYS A 131 -16.19 -14.67 -12.32
CA LYS A 131 -16.04 -14.49 -13.76
C LYS A 131 -16.37 -13.05 -14.12
N GLY A 132 -15.49 -12.38 -14.83
CA GLY A 132 -15.71 -11.00 -15.20
C GLY A 132 -15.47 -9.96 -14.10
N GLY A 133 -14.94 -10.37 -12.94
CA GLY A 133 -14.73 -9.50 -11.79
C GLY A 133 -13.40 -9.73 -11.06
N LEU A 134 -13.07 -10.98 -10.72
CA LEU A 134 -11.87 -11.35 -9.94
C LEU A 134 -10.95 -12.36 -10.62
N GLU A 135 -11.41 -13.01 -11.69
CA GLU A 135 -10.57 -13.96 -12.41
C GLU A 135 -9.33 -13.25 -12.98
N SER A 136 -8.16 -13.76 -12.65
CA SER A 136 -6.93 -13.38 -13.34
C SER A 136 -6.81 -14.20 -14.62
N THR A 137 -6.71 -13.53 -15.78
CA THR A 137 -6.27 -14.15 -17.04
C THR A 137 -4.87 -14.72 -16.94
#